data_AF-A0A914E0U4-F1
#
_entry.id   AF-A0A914E0U4-F1
#
_cell.length_a   1.000
_cell.length_b   1.000
_cell.length_c   1.000
_cell.angle_alpha   90.00
_cell.angle_beta   90.00
_cell.angle_gamma   90.00
#
_symmetry.space_group_name_H-M   'P 1'
#
loop_
_entity.id
_entity.type
_entity.pdbx_description
1 polymer ?
#
loop_
_entity_poly.entity_id
_entity_poly.type
_entity_poly.pdbx_seq_one_letter_code
_entity_poly.pdbx_strand_id
1 'polypeptide(L)'
;MGKWFVHQVDKNILELFTVGLKRTKWLLEAEMAGIKVVLPEANASTNKDTNEAKENIPSNENVLYEEEEPESQVCSDEENVEGEQETVKEASPPSSSNQMPSEPSALIDVRINWTDLSQNIATLTATFISLSIRCLRCSGMEFTDCRSGNSQIIRCKRCSTGQSIKFDSLLAHQNSNLVGKILPKGCRPVDCVLLNSKLRFSCLACNKEGDVEALSYGTPHKSWCFSCHTRCEFVINAISFAGNFAQIAKEDTSVPREKKSKKEETLIIVGQPLPKQGTCKHYSKSYRWFRFPCCGKLYPCDLCHNEAELANFHEMKLANRMVCGFCSKEQPFGQACTNCTGFVTRLKTSHWEGGKGCRNKVLMSRNDDRKHKNSSDKTVPTKRTGLEGKNKVVKK
;
A
#
# COMPACT_ATOMS: atom_id res chain seq x y z
N MET A 1 -31.69 -0.11 49.00
CA MET A 1 -31.06 0.20 47.70
C MET A 1 -31.66 1.40 46.94
N GLY A 2 -32.75 2.05 47.39
CA GLY A 2 -33.46 3.06 46.57
C GLY A 2 -32.89 4.49 46.54
N LYS A 3 -32.29 5.01 47.62
CA LYS A 3 -31.90 6.44 47.71
C LYS A 3 -30.74 6.84 46.78
N TRP A 4 -29.79 5.94 46.56
CA TRP A 4 -28.65 6.19 45.66
C TRP A 4 -29.08 6.20 44.19
N PHE A 5 -29.98 5.29 43.80
CA PHE A 5 -30.52 5.22 42.44
C PHE A 5 -31.35 6.47 42.10
N VAL A 6 -32.21 6.92 43.02
CA VAL A 6 -33.01 8.15 42.83
C VAL A 6 -32.11 9.37 42.67
N HIS A 7 -31.08 9.51 43.51
CA HIS A 7 -30.14 10.64 43.40
C HIS A 7 -29.37 10.64 42.07
N GLN A 8 -29.02 9.47 41.55
CA GLN A 8 -28.33 9.34 40.27
C GLN A 8 -29.25 9.71 39.10
N VAL A 9 -30.53 9.34 39.18
CA VAL A 9 -31.55 9.71 38.19
C VAL A 9 -31.81 11.22 38.23
N ASP A 10 -31.98 11.81 39.41
CA ASP A 10 -32.19 13.26 39.57
C ASP A 10 -31.01 14.07 39.04
N LYS A 11 -29.78 13.62 39.27
CA LYS A 11 -28.57 14.29 38.76
C LYS A 11 -28.49 14.25 37.23
N ASN A 12 -28.82 13.11 36.61
CA ASN A 12 -28.85 12.98 35.17
C ASN A 12 -29.98 13.83 34.54
N ILE A 13 -31.14 13.89 35.19
CA ILE A 13 -32.27 14.73 34.76
C ILE A 13 -31.89 16.22 34.83
N LEU A 14 -31.27 16.65 35.94
CA LEU A 14 -30.81 18.02 36.11
C LEU A 14 -29.72 18.38 35.07
N GLU A 15 -28.82 17.46 34.76
CA GLU A 15 -27.82 17.64 33.70
C GLU A 15 -28.49 17.81 32.33
N LEU A 16 -29.50 17.00 32.02
CA LEU A 16 -30.27 17.12 30.77
C LEU A 16 -30.96 18.48 30.64
N PHE A 17 -31.62 18.97 31.71
CA PHE A 17 -32.27 20.27 31.71
C PHE A 17 -31.27 21.43 31.61
N THR A 18 -30.15 21.37 32.33
CA THR A 18 -29.14 22.44 32.29
C THR A 18 -28.44 22.51 30.93
N VAL A 19 -28.18 21.37 30.29
CA VAL A 19 -27.66 21.32 28.91
C VAL A 19 -28.70 21.83 27.92
N GLY A 20 -29.98 21.46 28.10
CA GLY A 20 -31.09 21.94 27.28
C GLY A 20 -31.24 23.47 27.34
N LEU A 21 -31.27 24.04 28.55
CA LEU A 21 -31.38 25.49 28.77
C LEU A 21 -30.19 26.28 28.22
N LYS A 22 -28.97 25.72 28.30
CA LYS A 22 -27.79 26.36 27.70
C LYS A 22 -27.89 26.40 26.17
N ARG A 23 -28.41 25.34 25.55
CA ARG A 23 -28.62 25.28 24.10
C ARG A 23 -29.71 26.25 23.63
N THR A 24 -30.82 26.35 24.35
CA THR A 24 -31.89 27.30 24.00
C THR A 24 -31.44 28.75 24.16
N LYS A 25 -30.69 29.06 25.22
CA LYS A 25 -30.07 30.38 25.40
C LYS A 25 -29.15 30.74 24.23
N TRP A 26 -28.29 29.82 23.82
CA TRP A 26 -27.41 30.00 22.65
C TRP A 26 -28.18 30.24 21.35
N LEU A 27 -29.29 29.53 21.13
CA LEU A 27 -30.13 29.73 19.94
C LEU A 27 -30.78 31.11 19.92
N LEU A 28 -31.32 31.57 21.07
CA LEU A 28 -31.89 32.91 21.18
C LEU A 28 -30.83 34.00 20.98
N GLU A 29 -29.64 33.84 21.55
CA GLU A 29 -28.52 34.77 21.35
C GLU A 29 -28.08 34.82 19.87
N ALA A 30 -28.07 33.67 19.19
CA ALA A 30 -27.78 33.59 17.76
C ALA A 30 -28.87 34.26 16.91
N GLU A 31 -30.15 34.06 17.24
CA GLU A 31 -31.28 34.71 16.57
C GLU A 31 -31.26 36.24 16.76
N MET A 32 -30.97 36.72 17.97
CA MET A 32 -30.78 38.16 18.24
C MET A 32 -29.59 38.74 17.48
N ALA A 33 -28.57 37.94 17.19
CA ALA A 33 -27.43 38.32 16.35
C ALA A 33 -27.70 38.17 14.84
N GLY A 34 -28.93 37.84 14.43
CA GLY A 34 -29.32 37.66 13.03
C GLY A 34 -28.87 36.34 12.40
N ILE A 35 -28.39 35.38 13.19
CA ILE A 35 -27.90 34.08 12.74
C ILE A 35 -29.00 33.02 12.97
N LYS A 36 -29.71 32.66 11.90
CA LYS A 36 -30.71 31.58 11.93
C LYS A 36 -30.03 30.22 11.76
N VAL A 37 -30.00 29.42 12.81
CA VAL A 37 -29.48 28.05 12.77
C VAL A 37 -30.48 27.14 12.03
N VAL A 38 -30.16 26.78 10.78
CA VAL A 38 -30.91 25.77 10.03
C VAL A 38 -30.42 24.38 10.48
N LEU A 39 -31.25 23.66 11.21
CA LEU A 39 -31.02 22.24 11.48
C LEU A 39 -31.15 21.47 10.16
N PRO A 40 -30.16 20.66 9.77
CA PRO A 40 -30.30 19.80 8.59
C PRO A 40 -31.47 18.85 8.79
N GLU A 41 -32.42 18.85 7.85
CA GLU A 41 -33.50 17.88 7.82
C GLU A 41 -32.90 16.48 7.76
N ALA A 42 -33.02 15.74 8.87
CA ALA A 42 -32.78 14.31 8.85
C ALA A 42 -33.83 13.69 7.92
N ASN A 43 -33.38 13.13 6.80
CA ASN A 43 -34.19 12.32 5.90
C ASN A 43 -34.88 11.20 6.68
N ALA A 44 -36.09 11.47 7.18
CA ALA A 44 -36.99 10.49 7.72
C ALA A 44 -37.74 9.85 6.55
N SER A 45 -37.19 8.74 6.07
CA SER A 45 -37.94 7.76 5.30
C SER A 45 -39.01 7.14 6.20
N THR A 46 -40.22 7.70 6.19
CA THR A 46 -41.40 7.02 6.74
C THR A 46 -42.19 6.40 5.60
N ASN A 47 -42.18 5.07 5.56
CA ASN A 47 -43.16 4.27 4.83
C ASN A 47 -44.57 4.74 5.21
N LYS A 48 -45.41 4.91 4.20
CA LYS A 48 -46.86 4.97 4.36
C LYS A 48 -47.33 3.70 5.05
N ASP A 49 -47.97 3.84 6.20
CA ASP A 49 -49.11 3.02 6.54
C ASP A 49 -50.22 3.93 7.05
N THR A 50 -51.34 3.86 6.34
CA THR A 50 -52.60 4.53 6.61
C THR A 50 -53.18 4.07 7.94
N ASN A 51 -53.66 5.00 8.76
CA ASN A 51 -54.96 4.89 9.43
C ASN A 51 -55.39 6.26 9.98
N GLU A 52 -56.56 6.70 9.53
CA GLU A 52 -57.25 7.90 9.97
C GLU A 52 -57.78 7.72 11.40
N ALA A 53 -57.64 8.76 12.23
CA ALA A 53 -58.65 9.15 13.22
C ALA A 53 -58.45 10.64 13.55
N LYS A 54 -59.48 11.42 13.24
CA LYS A 54 -59.61 12.85 13.50
C LYS A 54 -59.89 13.09 14.98
N GLU A 55 -59.41 14.20 15.54
CA GLU A 55 -60.20 15.07 16.42
C GLU A 55 -59.58 16.48 16.59
N ASN A 56 -60.46 17.44 16.88
CA ASN A 56 -60.43 18.88 16.57
C ASN A 56 -59.63 19.80 17.55
N ILE A 57 -58.97 20.84 16.99
CA ILE A 57 -59.16 22.33 17.12
C ILE A 57 -59.80 22.82 18.46
N PRO A 58 -59.36 23.92 19.16
CA PRO A 58 -59.12 25.25 18.57
C PRO A 58 -57.98 26.15 19.08
N SER A 59 -57.60 27.03 18.15
CA SER A 59 -57.00 28.36 18.26
C SER A 59 -57.91 29.41 18.90
N ASN A 60 -57.32 30.38 19.63
CA ASN A 60 -57.82 31.76 19.82
C ASN A 60 -56.64 32.62 20.33
N GLU A 61 -56.14 33.65 19.63
CA GLU A 61 -56.63 35.02 19.38
C GLU A 61 -55.81 36.06 20.17
N ASN A 62 -55.22 37.00 19.42
CA ASN A 62 -55.02 38.45 19.64
C ASN A 62 -54.46 38.97 20.97
N VAL A 63 -53.37 39.77 20.90
CA VAL A 63 -53.36 41.21 21.27
C VAL A 63 -52.28 41.96 20.46
N LEU A 64 -52.71 43.06 19.86
CA LEU A 64 -52.05 44.13 19.10
C LEU A 64 -51.37 45.15 20.04
N TYR A 65 -50.27 45.79 19.64
CA TYR A 65 -50.06 47.25 19.76
C TYR A 65 -49.02 47.71 18.71
N GLU A 66 -49.43 48.71 17.94
CA GLU A 66 -48.69 49.48 16.93
C GLU A 66 -47.85 50.58 17.58
N GLU A 67 -46.82 51.07 16.88
CA GLU A 67 -46.52 52.50 16.76
C GLU A 67 -45.67 52.77 15.51
N GLU A 68 -46.00 53.87 14.83
CA GLU A 68 -45.71 54.20 13.43
C GLU A 68 -44.38 54.96 13.18
N GLU A 69 -43.88 54.74 11.96
CA GLU A 69 -43.06 55.55 11.02
C GLU A 69 -43.01 57.11 11.20
N PRO A 70 -42.03 57.82 10.59
CA PRO A 70 -42.27 58.31 9.22
C PRO A 70 -41.07 58.26 8.24
N GLU A 71 -41.41 57.89 7.01
CA GLU A 71 -40.67 58.01 5.75
C GLU A 71 -40.33 59.46 5.33
N SER A 72 -39.36 59.60 4.41
CA SER A 72 -39.36 60.67 3.40
C SER A 72 -38.71 60.23 2.07
N GLN A 73 -39.56 59.77 1.14
CA GLN A 73 -39.80 60.21 -0.25
C GLN A 73 -38.65 60.66 -1.23
N VAL A 74 -38.47 59.87 -2.33
CA VAL A 74 -38.40 60.13 -3.82
C VAL A 74 -37.57 61.35 -4.33
N CYS A 75 -36.76 61.34 -5.42
CA CYS A 75 -37.03 61.00 -6.84
C CYS A 75 -35.74 60.76 -7.67
N SER A 76 -35.96 60.14 -8.83
CA SER A 76 -35.09 59.93 -10.01
C SER A 76 -34.58 61.22 -10.67
N ASP A 77 -33.48 61.13 -11.42
CA ASP A 77 -33.45 61.44 -12.87
C ASP A 77 -32.13 60.99 -13.53
N GLU A 78 -32.27 60.58 -14.80
CA GLU A 78 -31.24 60.10 -15.71
C GLU A 78 -30.40 61.26 -16.27
N GLU A 79 -29.10 61.06 -16.49
CA GLU A 79 -28.42 61.67 -17.64
C GLU A 79 -27.41 60.69 -18.28
N ASN A 80 -27.53 60.64 -19.60
CA ASN A 80 -26.87 59.80 -20.58
C ASN A 80 -25.58 60.49 -21.07
N VAL A 81 -24.46 59.78 -21.15
CA VAL A 81 -23.32 60.17 -22.00
C VAL A 81 -22.80 58.94 -22.74
N GLU A 82 -22.95 58.99 -24.06
CA GLU A 82 -22.48 58.02 -25.04
C GLU A 82 -20.96 58.07 -25.23
N GLY A 83 -20.40 56.94 -25.68
CA GLY A 83 -19.23 56.93 -26.56
C GLY A 83 -17.99 56.22 -26.01
N GLU A 84 -17.83 54.92 -26.32
CA GLU A 84 -16.96 54.44 -27.41
C GLU A 84 -16.78 52.92 -27.32
N GLN A 85 -17.08 52.25 -28.42
CA GLN A 85 -16.94 50.81 -28.63
C GLN A 85 -15.48 50.48 -28.97
N GLU A 86 -14.92 49.43 -28.37
CA GLU A 86 -14.07 48.50 -29.12
C GLU A 86 -14.28 47.05 -28.66
N THR A 87 -14.48 46.21 -29.66
CA THR A 87 -14.89 44.80 -29.65
C THR A 87 -13.85 43.84 -29.06
N VAL A 88 -14.28 42.66 -28.55
CA VAL A 88 -13.85 41.31 -29.00
C VAL A 88 -14.50 40.18 -28.17
N LYS A 89 -15.39 39.42 -28.86
CA LYS A 89 -15.67 37.97 -28.86
C LYS A 89 -16.16 37.26 -27.58
N GLU A 90 -17.48 37.03 -27.59
CA GLU A 90 -18.14 35.88 -26.96
C GLU A 90 -17.57 34.55 -27.47
N ALA A 91 -17.25 33.66 -26.52
CA ALA A 91 -17.13 32.23 -26.76
C ALA A 91 -18.14 31.51 -25.86
N SER A 92 -19.03 30.77 -26.51
CA SER A 92 -20.07 29.93 -25.94
C SER A 92 -19.51 28.84 -24.99
N PRO A 93 -20.26 28.43 -23.96
CA PRO A 93 -19.84 27.36 -23.06
C PRO A 93 -20.08 25.98 -23.72
N PRO A 94 -19.08 25.09 -23.78
CA PRO A 94 -19.30 23.73 -24.22
C PRO A 94 -19.81 22.85 -23.07
N SER A 95 -20.97 22.26 -23.33
CA SER A 95 -21.33 20.88 -23.01
C SER A 95 -21.36 20.46 -21.53
N SER A 96 -22.60 20.37 -21.02
CA SER A 96 -23.01 19.49 -19.94
C SER A 96 -22.49 18.06 -20.19
N SER A 97 -21.39 17.72 -19.53
CA SER A 97 -20.98 16.32 -19.41
C SER A 97 -21.82 15.67 -18.33
N ASN A 98 -22.54 14.63 -18.74
CA ASN A 98 -23.30 13.74 -17.86
C ASN A 98 -22.41 13.31 -16.68
N GLN A 99 -22.74 13.77 -15.48
CA GLN A 99 -22.24 13.17 -14.26
C GLN A 99 -22.87 11.78 -14.14
N MET A 100 -22.07 10.76 -14.43
CA MET A 100 -22.36 9.40 -13.97
C MET A 100 -22.48 9.42 -12.43
N PRO A 101 -23.35 8.58 -11.83
CA PRO A 101 -23.41 8.45 -10.39
C PRO A 101 -22.02 8.03 -9.89
N SER A 102 -21.37 8.91 -9.12
CA SER A 102 -20.13 8.58 -8.43
C SER A 102 -20.38 7.38 -7.54
N GLU A 103 -19.68 6.27 -7.79
CA GLU A 103 -19.65 5.15 -6.87
C GLU A 103 -19.33 5.67 -5.45
N PRO A 104 -19.93 5.10 -4.38
CA PRO A 104 -19.62 5.49 -3.02
C PRO A 104 -18.18 5.06 -2.71
N SER A 105 -17.22 5.92 -3.05
CA SER A 105 -15.82 5.69 -2.75
C SER A 105 -15.68 5.70 -1.22
N ALA A 106 -15.15 4.62 -0.66
CA ALA A 106 -14.89 4.44 0.76
C ALA A 106 -13.77 5.37 1.26
N LEU A 107 -14.04 6.68 1.19
CA LEU A 107 -13.17 7.75 1.60
C LEU A 107 -13.11 7.76 3.13
N ILE A 108 -11.90 7.84 3.66
CA ILE A 108 -11.65 7.90 5.08
C ILE A 108 -10.89 9.19 5.37
N ASP A 109 -11.43 9.99 6.26
CA ASP A 109 -10.80 11.20 6.76
C ASP A 109 -9.69 10.84 7.75
N VAL A 110 -8.53 11.47 7.60
CA VAL A 110 -7.42 11.44 8.55
C VAL A 110 -7.50 12.71 9.38
N ARG A 111 -7.87 12.54 10.65
CA ARG A 111 -8.05 13.64 11.60
C ARG A 111 -6.90 13.70 12.60
N ILE A 112 -6.33 14.88 12.77
CA ILE A 112 -5.26 15.14 13.73
C ILE A 112 -5.83 15.86 14.97
N ASN A 113 -5.53 15.34 16.15
CA ASN A 113 -5.73 16.06 17.40
C ASN A 113 -4.38 16.68 17.77
N TRP A 114 -4.24 17.98 17.54
CA TRP A 114 -3.03 18.72 17.84
C TRP A 114 -3.36 19.96 18.65
N THR A 115 -2.35 20.50 19.32
CA THR A 115 -2.46 21.73 20.10
C THR A 115 -1.26 22.60 19.81
N ASP A 116 -1.51 23.83 19.37
CA ASP A 116 -0.48 24.86 19.29
C ASP A 116 -0.20 25.41 20.69
N LEU A 117 1.01 25.19 21.18
CA LEU A 117 1.48 25.68 22.48
C LEU A 117 2.12 27.06 22.35
N SER A 118 2.57 27.42 21.15
CA SER A 118 3.21 28.71 20.84
C SER A 118 2.26 29.77 20.33
N GLN A 119 1.07 29.39 19.85
CA GLN A 119 0.11 30.23 19.12
C GLN A 119 0.71 30.87 17.86
N ASN A 120 1.78 30.30 17.32
CA ASN A 120 2.52 30.82 16.17
C ASN A 120 2.48 29.87 14.97
N ILE A 121 1.59 28.88 14.98
CA ILE A 121 1.44 27.92 13.90
C ILE A 121 0.07 28.12 13.26
N ALA A 122 0.07 28.57 12.01
CA ALA A 122 -1.15 28.79 11.26
C ALA A 122 -1.79 27.46 10.85
N THR A 123 -0.97 26.56 10.29
CA THR A 123 -1.47 25.36 9.61
C THR A 123 -0.49 24.19 9.73
N LEU A 124 -1.01 22.98 9.65
CA LEU A 124 -0.27 21.72 9.56
C LEU A 124 -0.71 20.94 8.31
N THR A 125 0.26 20.43 7.55
CA THR A 125 0.03 19.58 6.38
C THR A 125 0.91 18.34 6.49
N ALA A 126 0.42 17.18 6.04
CA ALA A 126 1.23 15.97 6.00
C ALA A 126 1.73 15.70 4.58
N THR A 127 3.04 15.80 4.34
CA THR A 127 3.61 15.53 3.02
C THR A 127 3.81 14.04 2.79
N PHE A 128 4.09 13.32 3.88
CA PHE A 128 4.34 11.89 3.91
C PHE A 128 3.80 11.29 5.21
N ILE A 129 3.00 10.24 5.11
CA ILE A 129 2.47 9.52 6.27
C ILE A 129 2.86 8.05 6.21
N SER A 130 3.30 7.51 7.34
CA SER A 130 3.50 6.08 7.50
C SER A 130 2.31 5.49 8.25
N LEU A 131 1.66 4.49 7.68
CA LEU A 131 0.42 3.90 8.19
C LEU A 131 0.65 2.45 8.60
N SER A 132 0.09 2.07 9.74
CA SER A 132 -0.15 0.67 10.06
C SER A 132 -1.52 0.27 9.51
N ILE A 133 -1.53 -0.80 8.72
CA ILE A 133 -2.69 -1.25 7.96
C ILE A 133 -3.00 -2.70 8.32
N ARG A 134 -4.29 -3.04 8.35
CA ARG A 134 -4.79 -4.38 8.61
C ARG A 134 -5.43 -4.94 7.36
N CYS A 135 -5.01 -6.13 6.95
CA CYS A 135 -5.62 -6.83 5.82
C CYS A 135 -7.09 -7.20 6.12
N LEU A 136 -8.00 -6.87 5.20
CA LEU A 136 -9.42 -7.22 5.34
C LEU A 136 -9.70 -8.72 5.16
N ARG A 137 -8.79 -9.47 4.52
CA ARG A 137 -8.95 -10.91 4.26
C ARG A 137 -8.40 -11.80 5.38
N CYS A 138 -7.22 -11.49 5.91
CA CYS A 138 -6.50 -12.36 6.87
C CYS A 138 -6.14 -11.70 8.20
N SER A 139 -6.62 -10.46 8.42
CA SER A 139 -6.36 -9.63 9.61
C SER A 139 -4.89 -9.40 9.97
N GLY A 140 -3.94 -9.77 9.10
CA GLY A 140 -2.52 -9.47 9.27
C GLY A 140 -2.26 -7.96 9.29
N MET A 141 -1.38 -7.52 10.21
CA MET A 141 -0.91 -6.15 10.25
C MET A 141 0.34 -5.97 9.39
N GLU A 142 0.44 -4.83 8.73
CA GLU A 142 1.55 -4.44 7.86
C GLU A 142 1.75 -2.93 7.95
N PHE A 143 2.95 -2.45 7.62
CA PHE A 143 3.29 -1.03 7.59
C PHE A 143 3.49 -0.60 6.16
N THR A 144 3.01 0.59 5.81
CA THR A 144 3.18 1.17 4.49
C THR A 144 3.34 2.67 4.56
N ASP A 145 4.06 3.20 3.59
CA ASP A 145 4.37 4.61 3.49
C ASP A 145 3.60 5.23 2.34
N CYS A 146 2.90 6.34 2.59
CA CYS A 146 2.07 7.04 1.61
C CYS A 146 2.53 8.48 1.45
N ARG A 147 2.80 8.87 0.20
CA ARG A 147 3.09 10.25 -0.20
C ARG A 147 1.82 10.90 -0.74
N SER A 148 1.62 12.19 -0.45
CA SER A 148 0.48 12.95 -0.96
C SER A 148 0.37 12.85 -2.50
N GLY A 149 -0.84 12.58 -3.00
CA GLY A 149 -1.20 12.47 -4.42
C GLY A 149 -0.91 11.11 -5.07
N ASN A 150 -0.14 10.23 -4.42
CA ASN A 150 0.25 8.95 -4.99
C ASN A 150 -0.58 7.79 -4.43
N SER A 151 -0.93 6.85 -5.31
CA SER A 151 -1.49 5.56 -4.90
C SER A 151 -0.37 4.57 -4.63
N GLN A 152 -0.35 4.01 -3.43
CA GLN A 152 0.61 2.99 -3.02
C GLN A 152 -0.01 1.61 -3.18
N ILE A 153 0.72 0.71 -3.85
CA ILE A 153 0.27 -0.66 -4.12
C ILE A 153 1.10 -1.62 -3.28
N ILE A 154 0.43 -2.44 -2.48
CA ILE A 154 1.04 -3.35 -1.51
C ILE A 154 0.42 -4.74 -1.70
N ARG A 155 1.17 -5.80 -1.37
CA ARG A 155 0.61 -7.15 -1.27
C ARG A 155 0.76 -7.66 0.14
N CYS A 156 -0.34 -8.15 0.70
CA CYS A 156 -0.33 -8.68 2.05
C CYS A 156 0.64 -9.87 2.17
N LYS A 157 1.58 -9.79 3.11
CA LYS A 157 2.58 -10.86 3.35
C LYS A 157 1.97 -12.23 3.71
N ARG A 158 0.76 -12.26 4.30
CA ARG A 158 0.09 -13.51 4.72
C ARG A 158 -0.76 -14.14 3.61
N CYS A 159 -1.69 -13.40 3.01
CA CYS A 159 -2.62 -13.95 2.01
C CYS A 159 -2.28 -13.58 0.56
N SER A 160 -1.28 -12.72 0.33
CA SER A 160 -0.92 -12.18 -0.98
C SER A 160 -2.04 -11.40 -1.69
N THR A 161 -3.09 -10.98 -0.97
CA THR A 161 -4.14 -10.11 -1.51
C THR A 161 -3.53 -8.76 -1.91
N GLY A 162 -3.91 -8.26 -3.08
CA GLY A 162 -3.55 -6.93 -3.55
C GLY A 162 -4.28 -5.86 -2.75
N GLN A 163 -3.52 -4.88 -2.29
CA GLN A 163 -3.99 -3.76 -1.49
C GLN A 163 -3.50 -2.47 -2.13
N SER A 164 -4.28 -1.40 -2.04
CA SER A 164 -3.81 -0.08 -2.40
C SER A 164 -4.33 0.98 -1.46
N ILE A 165 -3.57 2.06 -1.32
CA ILE A 165 -3.95 3.23 -0.53
C ILE A 165 -3.53 4.46 -1.31
N LYS A 166 -4.50 5.29 -1.67
CA LYS A 166 -4.23 6.65 -2.15
C LYS A 166 -4.39 7.62 -0.98
N PHE A 167 -3.42 8.51 -0.80
CA PHE A 167 -3.44 9.55 0.23
C PHE A 167 -3.45 10.93 -0.43
N ASP A 168 -4.46 11.73 -0.11
CA ASP A 168 -4.58 13.11 -0.55
C ASP A 168 -4.45 14.02 0.69
N SER A 169 -3.35 14.76 0.77
CA SER A 169 -3.06 15.65 1.89
C SER A 169 -3.96 16.88 1.89
N LEU A 170 -4.36 17.32 3.08
CA LEU A 170 -5.14 18.52 3.34
C LEU A 170 -4.45 19.38 4.40
N LEU A 171 -4.91 20.61 4.49
CA LEU A 171 -4.40 21.61 5.42
C LEU A 171 -5.27 21.62 6.67
N ALA A 172 -4.69 21.15 7.78
CA ALA A 172 -5.28 21.27 9.10
C ALA A 172 -4.93 22.63 9.71
N HIS A 173 -5.87 23.21 10.42
CA HIS A 173 -5.74 24.49 11.12
C HIS A 173 -6.61 24.45 12.38
N GLN A 174 -6.64 25.54 13.15
CA GLN A 174 -7.36 25.59 14.44
C GLN A 174 -8.84 25.17 14.35
N ASN A 175 -9.50 25.46 13.22
CA ASN A 175 -10.93 25.19 13.02
C ASN A 175 -11.20 23.94 12.16
N SER A 176 -10.16 23.26 11.67
CA SER A 176 -10.29 22.02 10.89
C SER A 176 -9.18 21.06 11.26
N ASN A 177 -9.56 19.91 11.81
CA ASN A 177 -8.66 18.85 12.20
C ASN A 177 -8.35 17.87 11.06
N LEU A 178 -8.73 18.16 9.82
CA LEU A 178 -8.53 17.27 8.67
C LEU A 178 -7.12 17.48 8.06
N VAL A 179 -6.24 16.49 8.23
CA VAL A 179 -4.89 16.49 7.63
C VAL A 179 -4.84 15.79 6.28
N GLY A 180 -5.88 15.02 5.95
CA GLY A 180 -5.97 14.43 4.64
C GLY A 180 -7.10 13.42 4.52
N LYS A 181 -7.20 12.84 3.34
CA LYS A 181 -8.17 11.83 2.98
C LYS A 181 -7.43 10.64 2.40
N ILE A 182 -7.84 9.44 2.80
CA ILE A 182 -7.30 8.20 2.25
C ILE A 182 -8.40 7.38 1.60
N LEU A 183 -8.05 6.76 0.48
CA LEU A 183 -8.87 5.81 -0.26
C LEU A 183 -8.18 4.44 -0.20
N PRO A 184 -8.43 3.64 0.85
CA PRO A 184 -7.88 2.30 0.94
C PRO A 184 -8.72 1.29 0.14
N LYS A 185 -8.05 0.28 -0.39
CA LYS A 185 -8.63 -0.91 -1.01
C LYS A 185 -7.89 -2.15 -0.50
N GLY A 186 -8.61 -3.18 -0.09
CA GLY A 186 -8.07 -4.44 0.44
C GLY A 186 -7.41 -4.37 1.83
N CYS A 187 -7.43 -3.20 2.46
CA CYS A 187 -6.83 -2.96 3.77
C CYS A 187 -7.63 -1.92 4.55
N ARG A 188 -7.46 -1.92 5.87
CA ARG A 188 -8.02 -0.93 6.79
C ARG A 188 -6.88 -0.21 7.51
N PRO A 189 -6.82 1.13 7.51
CA PRO A 189 -5.88 1.88 8.32
C PRO A 189 -6.21 1.68 9.81
N VAL A 190 -5.18 1.47 10.62
CA VAL A 190 -5.31 1.25 12.07
C VAL A 190 -4.69 2.42 12.83
N ASP A 191 -3.45 2.77 12.51
CA ASP A 191 -2.68 3.81 13.20
C ASP A 191 -1.76 4.55 12.23
N CYS A 192 -1.34 5.76 12.57
CA CYS A 192 -0.36 6.56 11.86
C CYS A 192 0.96 6.59 12.65
N VAL A 193 2.05 6.13 12.06
CA VAL A 193 3.36 6.11 12.71
C VAL A 193 4.04 7.48 12.51
N LEU A 194 3.84 8.39 13.47
CA LEU A 194 4.39 9.75 13.43
C LEU A 194 5.92 9.80 13.31
N LEU A 195 6.63 8.83 13.91
CA LEU A 195 8.10 8.78 13.91
C LEU A 195 8.66 8.74 12.48
N ASN A 196 7.96 8.05 11.58
CA ASN A 196 8.35 7.91 10.18
C ASN A 196 7.59 8.87 9.26
N SER A 197 6.67 9.69 9.80
CA SER A 197 5.86 10.62 9.02
C SER A 197 6.55 11.98 8.93
N LYS A 198 6.32 12.70 7.82
CA LYS A 198 6.82 14.06 7.59
C LYS A 198 5.65 15.02 7.50
N LEU A 199 5.64 15.97 8.42
CA LEU A 199 4.66 17.03 8.47
C LEU A 199 5.34 18.35 8.15
N ARG A 200 4.54 19.32 7.75
CA ARG A 200 4.96 20.67 7.46
C ARG A 200 4.02 21.63 8.16
N PHE A 201 4.59 22.57 8.90
CA PHE A 201 3.83 23.63 9.55
C PHE A 201 4.07 24.97 8.86
N SER A 202 3.10 25.88 8.92
CA SER A 202 3.27 27.26 8.48
C SER A 202 3.34 28.20 9.68
N CYS A 203 4.36 29.06 9.72
CA CYS A 203 4.49 30.06 10.78
C CYS A 203 3.45 31.17 10.59
N LEU A 204 2.66 31.46 11.63
CA LEU A 204 1.61 32.49 11.59
C LEU A 204 2.18 33.92 11.45
N ALA A 205 3.39 34.16 11.95
CA ALA A 205 3.99 35.50 11.94
C ALA A 205 4.55 35.92 10.57
N CYS A 206 5.06 34.97 9.77
CA CYS A 206 5.71 35.29 8.49
C CYS A 206 5.28 34.40 7.31
N ASN A 207 4.30 33.52 7.50
CA ASN A 207 3.75 32.59 6.50
C ASN A 207 4.79 31.70 5.80
N LYS A 208 5.93 31.45 6.45
CA LYS A 208 6.94 30.53 5.91
C LYS A 208 6.76 29.15 6.50
N GLU A 209 6.95 28.17 5.65
CA GLU A 209 6.78 26.77 5.97
C GLU A 209 8.05 26.19 6.62
N GLY A 210 7.87 25.26 7.56
CA GLY A 210 8.92 24.45 8.16
C GLY A 210 8.56 22.98 8.11
N ASP A 211 9.50 22.13 7.71
CA ASP A 211 9.33 20.68 7.71
C ASP A 211 9.71 20.08 9.07
N VAL A 212 8.98 19.06 9.50
CA VAL A 212 9.18 18.36 10.77
C VAL A 212 9.06 16.86 10.57
N GLU A 213 10.01 16.14 11.16
CA GLU A 213 10.12 14.68 11.11
C GLU A 213 10.32 14.13 12.53
N ALA A 214 10.25 12.80 12.68
CA ALA A 214 10.49 12.11 13.95
C ALA A 214 9.58 12.59 15.11
N LEU A 215 8.32 12.87 14.80
CA LEU A 215 7.32 13.27 15.81
C LEU A 215 6.89 12.07 16.66
N SER A 216 6.51 12.35 17.90
CA SER A 216 5.94 11.37 18.83
C SER A 216 4.64 11.89 19.41
N TYR A 217 3.69 11.00 19.66
CA TYR A 217 2.43 11.38 20.30
C TYR A 217 2.67 11.91 21.72
N GLY A 218 2.01 13.01 22.07
CA GLY A 218 2.06 13.64 23.40
C GLY A 218 3.35 14.39 23.73
N THR A 219 4.39 14.30 22.90
CA THR A 219 5.64 15.04 23.09
C THR A 219 5.59 16.35 22.30
N PRO A 220 5.79 17.52 22.95
CA PRO A 220 5.80 18.79 22.24
C PRO A 220 7.04 18.91 21.36
N HIS A 221 6.82 19.21 20.08
CA HIS A 221 7.87 19.60 19.17
C HIS A 221 8.17 21.08 19.36
N LYS A 222 9.46 21.42 19.54
CA LYS A 222 9.95 22.79 19.75
C LYS A 222 10.92 23.13 18.64
N SER A 223 10.62 24.17 17.88
CA SER A 223 11.50 24.72 16.86
C SER A 223 11.35 26.25 16.77
N TRP A 224 12.23 26.86 15.99
CA TRP A 224 12.23 28.30 15.75
C TRP A 224 12.04 28.51 14.25
N CYS A 225 11.21 29.47 13.87
CA CYS A 225 11.05 29.79 12.46
C CYS A 225 12.38 30.28 11.87
N PHE A 226 12.83 29.70 10.75
CA PHE A 226 14.08 30.07 10.08
C PHE A 226 14.12 31.51 9.54
N SER A 227 13.04 32.27 9.63
CA SER A 227 12.96 33.60 9.02
C SER A 227 12.61 34.72 9.99
N CYS A 228 11.61 34.54 10.85
CA CYS A 228 11.28 35.53 11.88
C CYS A 228 11.84 35.17 13.25
N HIS A 229 12.45 33.99 13.41
CA HIS A 229 12.95 33.45 14.68
C HIS A 229 11.89 33.36 15.79
N THR A 230 10.62 33.47 15.45
CA THR A 230 9.52 33.22 16.39
C THR A 230 9.50 31.75 16.78
N ARG A 231 9.24 31.48 18.06
CA ARG A 231 9.12 30.12 18.61
C ARG A 231 7.87 29.45 18.05
N CYS A 232 8.06 28.26 17.49
CA CYS A 232 7.00 27.37 17.01
C CYS A 232 6.99 26.11 17.88
N GLU A 233 5.89 25.88 18.58
CA GLU A 233 5.75 24.76 19.51
C GLU A 233 4.35 24.16 19.42
N PHE A 234 4.28 22.86 19.14
CA PHE A 234 3.02 22.14 19.07
C PHE A 234 3.15 20.70 19.54
N VAL A 235 2.04 20.12 19.94
CA VAL A 235 1.95 18.71 20.31
C VAL A 235 0.86 18.03 19.50
N ILE A 236 1.13 16.81 19.04
CA ILE A 236 0.13 15.94 18.42
C ILE A 236 -0.26 14.89 19.45
N ASN A 237 -1.52 14.90 19.87
CA ASN A 237 -2.03 13.99 20.90
C ASN A 237 -2.50 12.66 20.28
N ALA A 238 -3.16 12.72 19.12
CA ALA A 238 -3.66 11.53 18.44
C ALA A 238 -3.89 11.80 16.95
N ILE A 239 -3.83 10.75 16.14
CA ILE A 239 -4.39 10.73 14.78
C ILE A 239 -5.50 9.70 14.76
N SER A 240 -6.64 10.04 14.17
CA SER A 240 -7.80 9.18 14.07
C SER A 240 -8.29 9.08 12.63
N PHE A 241 -8.91 7.95 12.31
CA PHE A 241 -9.46 7.67 11.00
C PHE A 241 -10.99 7.64 11.11
N ALA A 242 -11.68 8.52 10.38
CA ALA A 242 -13.13 8.64 10.41
C ALA A 242 -13.69 8.37 9.01
N GLY A 243 -14.64 7.45 8.89
CA GLY A 243 -15.24 7.11 7.60
C GLY A 243 -15.99 5.78 7.67
N ASN A 244 -16.65 5.42 6.57
CA ASN A 244 -17.37 4.16 6.48
C ASN A 244 -16.42 3.01 6.09
N PHE A 245 -15.83 2.36 7.10
CA PHE A 245 -14.92 1.24 6.89
C PHE A 245 -15.58 0.00 6.25
N ALA A 246 -16.92 -0.11 6.26
CA ALA A 246 -17.63 -1.24 5.67
C ALA A 246 -17.70 -1.16 4.14
N GLN A 247 -17.59 0.03 3.57
CA GLN A 247 -17.61 0.26 2.12
C GLN A 247 -16.26 -0.03 1.45
N ILE A 248 -15.20 -0.31 2.23
CA ILE A 248 -13.87 -0.58 1.69
C ILE A 248 -13.90 -1.92 0.93
N ALA A 249 -13.49 -1.89 -0.34
CA ALA A 249 -13.36 -3.09 -1.15
C ALA A 249 -12.41 -4.11 -0.49
N LYS A 250 -12.80 -5.40 -0.47
CA LYS A 250 -12.04 -6.46 0.20
C LYS A 250 -10.71 -6.79 -0.46
N GLU A 251 -10.59 -6.55 -1.77
CA GLU A 251 -9.37 -6.71 -2.55
C GLU A 251 -9.28 -5.59 -3.58
N ASP A 252 -8.07 -5.22 -3.99
CA ASP A 252 -7.87 -4.35 -5.14
C ASP A 252 -7.58 -5.18 -6.40
N THR A 253 -8.54 -5.21 -7.33
CA THR A 253 -8.44 -5.89 -8.63
C THR A 253 -7.47 -5.22 -9.60
N SER A 254 -7.09 -3.96 -9.36
CA SER A 254 -6.14 -3.23 -10.20
C SER A 254 -4.69 -3.65 -9.98
N VAL A 255 -4.41 -4.32 -8.86
CA VAL A 255 -3.07 -4.87 -8.56
C VAL A 255 -2.91 -6.15 -9.39
N PRO A 256 -2.00 -6.20 -10.39
CA PRO A 256 -1.79 -7.39 -11.19
C PRO A 256 -1.48 -8.55 -10.24
N ARG A 257 -2.23 -9.65 -10.31
CA ARG A 257 -1.80 -10.86 -9.61
C ARG A 257 -0.47 -11.25 -10.25
N GLU A 258 0.61 -11.17 -9.49
CA GLU A 258 1.81 -11.91 -9.87
C GLU A 258 1.34 -13.34 -10.08
N LYS A 259 1.53 -13.87 -11.29
CA LYS A 259 1.48 -15.31 -11.50
C LYS A 259 2.46 -15.85 -10.48
N LYS A 260 1.95 -16.38 -9.36
CA LYS A 260 2.76 -17.13 -8.41
C LYS A 260 3.39 -18.23 -9.25
N SER A 261 4.62 -18.05 -9.70
CA SER A 261 5.51 -19.19 -9.82
C SER A 261 5.47 -19.78 -8.43
N LYS A 262 4.80 -20.92 -8.26
CA LYS A 262 4.70 -21.57 -6.97
C LYS A 262 6.14 -21.66 -6.44
N LYS A 263 6.51 -20.82 -5.48
CA LYS A 263 7.48 -21.25 -4.47
C LYS A 263 6.69 -22.30 -3.70
N GLU A 264 6.66 -23.52 -4.25
CA GLU A 264 6.37 -24.69 -3.46
C GLU A 264 7.38 -24.61 -2.32
N GLU A 265 6.90 -24.27 -1.12
CA GLU A 265 7.55 -24.71 0.10
C GLU A 265 7.52 -26.23 0.03
N THR A 266 8.54 -26.77 -0.65
CA THR A 266 8.72 -28.19 -0.84
C THR A 266 9.15 -28.73 0.51
N LEU A 267 8.15 -29.14 1.29
CA LEU A 267 8.36 -30.00 2.43
C LEU A 267 9.19 -31.18 1.93
N ILE A 268 10.42 -31.26 2.42
CA ILE A 268 11.38 -32.27 2.01
C ILE A 268 10.92 -33.60 2.63
N ILE A 269 10.29 -34.45 1.82
CA ILE A 269 9.85 -35.79 2.23
C ILE A 269 10.95 -36.78 1.86
N VAL A 270 11.50 -37.47 2.87
CA VAL A 270 12.49 -38.53 2.65
C VAL A 270 11.89 -39.61 1.75
N GLY A 271 12.59 -39.95 0.67
CA GLY A 271 12.16 -40.89 -0.36
C GLY A 271 11.73 -40.23 -1.67
N GLN A 272 11.37 -38.93 -1.67
CA GLN A 272 11.02 -38.19 -2.89
C GLN A 272 12.24 -37.40 -3.43
N PRO A 273 12.32 -37.13 -4.74
CA PRO A 273 13.36 -36.27 -5.30
C PRO A 273 13.17 -34.81 -4.90
N LEU A 274 14.29 -34.11 -4.70
CA LEU A 274 14.28 -32.66 -4.46
C LEU A 274 13.85 -31.91 -5.74
N PRO A 275 13.40 -30.64 -5.61
CA PRO A 275 13.13 -29.79 -6.76
C PRO A 275 14.33 -29.77 -7.73
N LYS A 276 14.05 -29.99 -9.02
CA LYS A 276 15.09 -30.10 -10.06
C LYS A 276 16.22 -31.09 -9.71
N GLN A 277 15.90 -32.15 -8.96
CA GLN A 277 16.84 -33.16 -8.48
C GLN A 277 18.03 -32.57 -7.69
N GLY A 278 17.83 -31.43 -7.03
CA GLY A 278 18.86 -30.76 -6.25
C GLY A 278 19.78 -29.82 -7.03
N THR A 279 19.54 -29.61 -8.33
CA THR A 279 20.37 -28.73 -9.17
C THR A 279 20.03 -27.25 -9.00
N CYS A 280 21.02 -26.37 -9.21
CA CYS A 280 20.82 -24.92 -9.28
C CYS A 280 21.45 -24.30 -10.53
N LYS A 281 21.26 -22.99 -10.71
CA LYS A 281 21.87 -22.24 -11.81
C LYS A 281 23.40 -22.26 -11.74
N HIS A 282 23.97 -22.17 -10.54
CA HIS A 282 25.42 -22.16 -10.33
C HIS A 282 26.06 -23.53 -10.59
N TYR A 283 25.39 -24.62 -10.18
CA TYR A 283 25.89 -25.99 -10.31
C TYR A 283 24.83 -26.92 -10.90
N SER A 284 24.72 -26.90 -12.24
CA SER A 284 23.78 -27.75 -12.98
C SER A 284 24.08 -29.26 -12.92
N LYS A 285 25.29 -29.62 -12.49
CA LYS A 285 25.79 -31.01 -12.38
C LYS A 285 25.89 -31.50 -10.93
N SER A 286 25.33 -30.72 -10.01
CA SER A 286 25.23 -31.04 -8.59
C SER A 286 23.82 -31.52 -8.29
N TYR A 287 23.66 -32.78 -7.92
CA TYR A 287 22.37 -33.36 -7.53
C TYR A 287 22.27 -33.48 -6.01
N ARG A 288 22.66 -32.42 -5.30
CA ARG A 288 22.70 -32.36 -3.83
C ARG A 288 22.43 -30.97 -3.32
N TRP A 289 21.78 -30.89 -2.17
CA TRP A 289 21.70 -29.70 -1.34
C TRP A 289 22.63 -29.84 -0.13
N PHE A 290 22.94 -28.72 0.50
CA PHE A 290 23.86 -28.61 1.62
C PHE A 290 23.13 -28.06 2.82
N ARG A 291 23.39 -28.65 4.00
CA ARG A 291 22.94 -28.08 5.27
C ARG A 291 24.03 -27.22 5.86
N PHE A 292 23.77 -25.94 5.96
CA PHE A 292 24.73 -24.97 6.49
C PHE A 292 24.61 -24.88 8.01
N PRO A 293 25.67 -25.15 8.79
CA PRO A 293 25.65 -25.07 10.24
C PRO A 293 25.37 -23.66 10.78
N CYS A 294 25.64 -22.62 10.00
CA CYS A 294 25.46 -21.24 10.44
C CYS A 294 23.99 -20.82 10.60
N CYS A 295 23.10 -21.33 9.74
CA CYS A 295 21.67 -20.99 9.77
C CYS A 295 20.75 -22.23 9.89
N GLY A 296 21.31 -23.44 9.80
CA GLY A 296 20.57 -24.70 9.81
C GLY A 296 19.75 -24.98 8.54
N LYS A 297 19.73 -24.05 7.59
CA LYS A 297 18.92 -24.11 6.36
C LYS A 297 19.61 -24.92 5.26
N LEU A 298 18.83 -25.31 4.26
CA LEU A 298 19.27 -26.10 3.12
C LEU A 298 19.34 -25.25 1.86
N TYR A 299 20.47 -25.29 1.17
CA TYR A 299 20.63 -24.65 -0.14
C TYR A 299 21.35 -25.55 -1.14
N PRO A 300 21.12 -25.37 -2.45
CA PRO A 300 21.82 -26.14 -3.48
C PRO A 300 23.35 -25.92 -3.53
N CYS A 301 23.83 -24.76 -3.08
CA CYS A 301 25.25 -24.42 -3.03
C CYS A 301 25.52 -23.17 -2.17
N ASP A 302 26.79 -22.88 -1.91
CA ASP A 302 27.25 -21.74 -1.11
C ASP A 302 26.86 -20.37 -1.71
N LEU A 303 26.85 -20.27 -3.05
CA LEU A 303 26.43 -19.05 -3.75
C LEU A 303 24.93 -18.78 -3.57
N CYS A 304 24.09 -19.82 -3.70
CA CYS A 304 22.65 -19.71 -3.42
C CYS A 304 22.38 -19.34 -1.95
N HIS A 305 23.19 -19.86 -1.02
CA HIS A 305 23.09 -19.51 0.39
C HIS A 305 23.33 -18.02 0.61
N ASN A 306 24.42 -17.48 0.06
CA ASN A 306 24.77 -16.07 0.22
C ASN A 306 23.76 -15.12 -0.41
N GLU A 307 23.28 -15.44 -1.61
CA GLU A 307 22.26 -14.63 -2.29
C GLU A 307 20.96 -14.56 -1.49
N ALA A 308 20.56 -15.67 -0.85
CA ALA A 308 19.31 -15.75 -0.08
C ALA A 308 19.42 -15.14 1.33
N GLU A 309 20.59 -15.23 1.96
CA GLU A 309 20.80 -14.82 3.35
C GLU A 309 21.52 -13.46 3.49
N LEU A 310 21.61 -12.67 2.41
CA LEU A 310 22.20 -11.32 2.43
C LEU A 310 21.54 -10.37 3.46
N ALA A 311 20.28 -10.64 3.83
CA ALA A 311 19.54 -9.88 4.84
C ALA A 311 19.83 -10.31 6.29
N ASN A 312 20.37 -11.51 6.50
CA ASN A 312 20.67 -12.07 7.81
C ASN A 312 22.20 -12.15 7.95
N PHE A 313 22.85 -11.04 8.30
CA PHE A 313 24.31 -10.96 8.47
C PHE A 313 24.83 -12.05 9.42
N HIS A 314 25.38 -13.13 8.87
CA HIS A 314 26.05 -14.19 9.63
C HIS A 314 27.28 -14.72 8.90
N GLU A 315 28.29 -15.12 9.68
CA GLU A 315 29.53 -15.68 9.16
C GLU A 315 29.27 -17.02 8.44
N MET A 316 29.68 -17.10 7.17
CA MET A 316 29.53 -18.34 6.40
C MET A 316 30.44 -19.43 6.98
N LYS A 317 29.82 -20.50 7.48
CA LYS A 317 30.52 -21.76 7.79
C LYS A 317 30.22 -22.77 6.70
N LEU A 318 31.26 -23.47 6.24
CA LEU A 318 31.10 -24.53 5.24
C LEU A 318 30.13 -25.60 5.75
N ALA A 319 29.28 -26.09 4.85
CA ALA A 319 28.36 -27.17 5.17
C ALA A 319 29.13 -28.44 5.55
N ASN A 320 28.62 -29.21 6.52
CA ASN A 320 29.19 -30.50 6.96
C ASN A 320 28.35 -31.71 6.53
N ARG A 321 27.11 -31.49 6.06
CA ARG A 321 26.15 -32.52 5.68
C ARG A 321 25.51 -32.17 4.34
N MET A 322 25.11 -33.19 3.59
CA MET A 322 24.43 -33.04 2.30
C MET A 322 23.09 -33.79 2.28
N VAL A 323 22.17 -33.30 1.47
CA VAL A 323 20.87 -33.94 1.19
C VAL A 323 20.86 -34.41 -0.26
N CYS A 324 20.54 -35.69 -0.48
CA CYS A 324 20.50 -36.29 -1.80
C CYS A 324 19.38 -35.67 -2.67
N GLY A 325 19.70 -35.26 -3.88
CA GLY A 325 18.75 -34.74 -4.86
C GLY A 325 17.69 -35.74 -5.35
N PHE A 326 17.95 -37.05 -5.25
CA PHE A 326 17.06 -38.09 -5.80
C PHE A 326 16.07 -38.65 -4.78
N CYS A 327 16.44 -38.69 -3.51
CA CYS A 327 15.62 -39.32 -2.46
C CYS A 327 15.52 -38.47 -1.19
N SER A 328 15.99 -37.22 -1.22
CA SER A 328 15.89 -36.27 -0.11
C SER A 328 16.45 -36.74 1.23
N LYS A 329 17.33 -37.76 1.22
CA LYS A 329 17.97 -38.27 2.43
C LYS A 329 19.19 -37.44 2.80
N GLU A 330 19.25 -37.03 4.05
CA GLU A 330 20.39 -36.34 4.63
C GLU A 330 21.50 -37.33 5.04
N GLN A 331 22.75 -37.02 4.70
CA GLN A 331 23.91 -37.89 4.89
C GLN A 331 25.21 -37.06 4.97
N PRO A 332 26.31 -37.62 5.52
CA PRO A 332 27.64 -37.01 5.41
C PRO A 332 28.07 -36.88 3.93
N PHE A 333 29.08 -36.05 3.65
CA PHE A 333 29.57 -35.91 2.28
C PHE A 333 30.07 -37.23 1.69
N GLY A 334 29.65 -37.48 0.46
CA GLY A 334 30.04 -38.64 -0.32
C GLY A 334 29.72 -38.42 -1.80
N GLN A 335 30.26 -39.28 -2.67
CA GLN A 335 29.97 -39.23 -4.10
C GLN A 335 28.64 -39.91 -4.45
N ALA A 336 28.21 -40.90 -3.67
CA ALA A 336 26.99 -41.66 -3.86
C ALA A 336 26.09 -41.57 -2.63
N CYS A 337 24.78 -41.71 -2.86
CA CYS A 337 23.80 -41.73 -1.79
C CYS A 337 23.75 -43.08 -1.09
N THR A 338 23.78 -43.09 0.24
CA THR A 338 23.65 -44.31 1.08
C THR A 338 22.31 -45.03 0.94
N ASN A 339 21.27 -44.38 0.41
CA ASN A 339 19.92 -44.95 0.30
C ASN A 339 19.55 -45.38 -1.11
N CYS A 340 19.68 -44.49 -2.08
CA CYS A 340 19.32 -44.79 -3.46
C CYS A 340 20.53 -45.20 -4.33
N THR A 341 21.75 -45.23 -3.77
CA THR A 341 23.01 -45.52 -4.47
C THR A 341 23.35 -44.59 -5.65
N GLY A 342 22.48 -43.62 -5.95
CA GLY A 342 22.69 -42.65 -7.02
C GLY A 342 23.87 -41.72 -6.75
N PHE A 343 24.64 -41.42 -7.80
CA PHE A 343 25.75 -40.48 -7.74
C PHE A 343 25.24 -39.04 -7.69
N VAL A 344 25.52 -38.35 -6.57
CA VAL A 344 25.08 -36.97 -6.33
C VAL A 344 25.98 -35.93 -7.00
N THR A 345 27.12 -36.37 -7.52
CA THR A 345 28.07 -35.59 -8.33
C THR A 345 28.32 -36.30 -9.64
N ARG A 346 28.60 -35.54 -10.70
CA ARG A 346 28.94 -36.11 -12.00
C ARG A 346 30.15 -37.06 -11.90
N LEU A 347 29.95 -38.32 -12.27
CA LEU A 347 31.03 -39.27 -12.48
C LEU A 347 31.91 -38.84 -13.65
N LYS A 348 33.22 -38.84 -13.43
CA LYS A 348 34.22 -38.70 -14.49
C LYS A 348 34.65 -40.11 -14.91
N THR A 349 34.03 -40.66 -15.94
CA THR A 349 34.46 -41.92 -16.56
C THR A 349 35.29 -41.62 -17.81
N SER A 350 36.21 -42.52 -18.15
CA SER A 350 36.96 -42.49 -19.41
C SER A 350 36.07 -42.80 -20.63
N HIS A 351 34.94 -43.45 -20.41
CA HIS A 351 34.05 -43.95 -21.46
C HIS A 351 32.75 -43.13 -21.56
N TRP A 352 32.39 -42.73 -22.79
CA TRP A 352 31.13 -42.12 -23.28
C TRP A 352 30.21 -41.58 -22.18
N GLU A 353 30.34 -40.30 -21.84
CA GLU A 353 29.44 -39.56 -20.93
C GLU A 353 28.96 -40.32 -19.68
N GLY A 354 29.81 -41.12 -19.03
CA GLY A 354 29.38 -41.85 -17.84
C GLY A 354 28.33 -42.93 -18.14
N GLY A 355 28.32 -43.49 -19.36
CA GLY A 355 27.38 -44.51 -19.81
C GLY A 355 26.12 -43.99 -20.50
N LYS A 356 25.98 -42.67 -20.74
CA LYS A 356 24.75 -42.05 -21.30
C LYS A 356 24.76 -41.77 -22.82
N GLY A 357 25.77 -42.25 -23.55
CA GLY A 357 25.66 -42.44 -25.00
C GLY A 357 25.96 -41.25 -25.92
N CYS A 358 26.29 -40.05 -25.41
CA CYS A 358 26.70 -38.93 -26.28
C CYS A 358 28.23 -38.78 -26.36
N ARG A 359 28.73 -38.51 -27.58
CA ARG A 359 30.16 -38.50 -27.94
C ARG A 359 30.83 -37.17 -27.63
N ASN A 360 31.68 -37.11 -26.61
CA ASN A 360 32.42 -35.90 -26.26
C ASN A 360 33.90 -35.96 -26.67
N LYS A 361 34.26 -35.36 -27.82
CA LYS A 361 35.62 -35.39 -28.39
C LYS A 361 36.70 -34.79 -27.47
N VAL A 362 36.34 -33.85 -26.59
CA VAL A 362 37.30 -33.18 -25.69
C VAL A 362 37.79 -34.13 -24.60
N LEU A 363 36.90 -34.99 -24.09
CA LEU A 363 37.21 -35.93 -23.00
C LEU A 363 37.75 -37.28 -23.48
N MET A 364 37.55 -37.61 -24.77
CA MET A 364 38.09 -38.85 -25.34
C MET A 364 39.62 -38.81 -25.42
N SER A 365 40.27 -39.92 -25.09
CA SER A 365 41.72 -40.08 -25.26
C SER A 365 42.12 -39.84 -26.71
N ARG A 366 43.31 -39.26 -26.93
CA ARG A 366 43.84 -39.04 -28.29
C ARG A 366 43.94 -40.32 -29.11
N ASN A 367 44.21 -41.45 -28.46
CA ASN A 367 44.39 -42.75 -29.10
C ASN A 367 43.09 -43.55 -29.25
N ASP A 368 41.91 -42.97 -28.98
CA ASP A 368 40.65 -43.68 -29.21
C ASP A 368 40.26 -43.62 -30.69
N ASP A 369 40.23 -44.77 -31.36
CA ASP A 369 39.86 -44.92 -32.78
C ASP A 369 38.50 -44.30 -33.11
N ARG A 370 37.60 -44.28 -32.13
CA ARG A 370 36.26 -43.71 -32.28
C ARG A 370 36.23 -42.20 -32.08
N LYS A 371 37.32 -41.52 -31.69
CA LYS A 371 37.35 -40.06 -31.46
C LYS A 371 37.16 -39.24 -32.73
N HIS A 372 37.74 -39.69 -33.85
CA HIS A 372 37.67 -39.01 -35.15
C HIS A 372 36.85 -39.76 -36.21
N LYS A 373 36.24 -40.90 -35.86
CA LYS A 373 35.37 -41.66 -36.76
C LYS A 373 34.13 -40.84 -37.15
N ASN A 374 33.87 -40.57 -38.42
CA ASN A 374 32.76 -39.75 -38.94
C ASN A 374 32.78 -38.25 -38.55
N SER A 375 33.95 -37.66 -38.25
CA SER A 375 34.03 -36.19 -38.20
C SER A 375 34.01 -35.59 -39.60
N SER A 376 33.38 -34.42 -39.74
CA SER A 376 33.40 -33.57 -40.94
C SER A 376 34.81 -33.24 -41.42
N ASP A 377 35.78 -33.20 -40.50
CA ASP A 377 37.16 -32.76 -40.77
C ASP A 377 38.07 -33.88 -41.27
N LYS A 378 37.51 -34.93 -41.90
CA LYS A 378 38.32 -35.94 -42.57
C LYS A 378 39.00 -35.29 -43.78
N THR A 379 40.31 -35.13 -43.72
CA THR A 379 41.12 -34.91 -44.92
C THR A 379 41.02 -36.15 -45.80
N VAL A 380 40.32 -36.04 -46.93
CA VAL A 380 40.30 -37.08 -47.96
C VAL A 380 41.71 -37.18 -48.55
N PRO A 381 42.38 -38.34 -48.51
CA PRO A 381 43.70 -38.46 -49.12
C PRO A 381 43.56 -38.32 -50.65
N THR A 382 44.16 -37.29 -51.24
CA THR A 382 44.26 -37.08 -52.69
C THR A 382 45.37 -37.95 -53.32
N LYS A 383 45.44 -39.23 -52.96
CA LYS A 383 46.28 -40.21 -53.67
C LYS A 383 45.47 -41.46 -53.99
N ARG A 384 44.96 -41.50 -55.22
CA ARG A 384 44.54 -42.75 -55.89
C ARG A 384 45.80 -43.56 -56.20
N THR A 385 46.13 -44.54 -55.37
CA THR A 385 47.02 -45.63 -55.74
C THR A 385 46.16 -46.85 -56.05
N GLY A 386 45.87 -47.09 -57.33
CA GLY A 386 45.09 -48.23 -57.80
C GLY A 386 44.85 -48.17 -59.31
N LEU A 387 44.97 -49.32 -59.98
CA LEU A 387 45.22 -49.53 -61.42
C LEU A 387 44.18 -49.01 -62.42
N GLU A 388 43.05 -48.43 -61.99
CA GLU A 388 41.94 -48.07 -62.89
C GLU A 388 42.08 -46.70 -63.59
N GLY A 389 43.18 -45.97 -63.35
CA GLY A 389 43.46 -44.68 -63.99
C GLY A 389 44.16 -44.75 -65.36
N LYS A 390 44.54 -45.94 -65.86
CA LYS A 390 45.38 -46.07 -67.08
C LYS A 390 44.63 -46.36 -68.39
N ASN A 391 43.32 -46.66 -68.38
CA ASN A 391 42.61 -47.13 -69.58
C ASN A 391 41.66 -46.12 -70.24
N LYS A 392 41.78 -44.81 -69.97
CA LYS A 392 40.95 -43.78 -70.63
C LYS A 392 41.73 -42.74 -71.46
N VAL A 393 42.93 -43.07 -71.90
CA VAL A 393 43.70 -42.25 -72.85
C VAL A 393 44.25 -43.09 -74.00
N VAL A 394 43.43 -43.93 -74.65
CA VAL A 394 43.64 -44.34 -76.05
C VAL A 394 42.29 -44.77 -76.63
N LYS A 395 41.64 -43.88 -77.38
CA LYS A 395 40.83 -44.19 -78.58
C LYS A 395 40.44 -42.85 -79.19
N LYS A 396 41.29 -42.46 -80.14
CA LYS A 396 41.00 -41.49 -81.20
C LYS A 396 40.39 -42.26 -82.36
#